data_AF-A0A352Q242-F1
#
_entry.id   AF-A0A352Q242-F1
#
_cell.length_a   1.000
_cell.length_b   1.000
_cell.length_c   1.000
_cell.angle_alpha   90.00
_cell.angle_beta   90.00
_cell.angle_gamma   90.00
#
_symmetry.space_group_name_H-M   'P 1'
#
loop_
_entity.id
_entity.type
_entity.pdbx_description
1 polymer ?
#
loop_
_entity_poly.entity_id
_entity_poly.type
_entity_poly.pdbx_seq_one_letter_code
_entity_poly.pdbx_strand_id
1 'polypeptide(L)'
;MASNVNPAAIIKTLLALTICANCIYGIVIFGLSLWPLTFLTAALLILGSLAWPTLDALAMTIARTVGVLALIGLMLLMLAATVGGSFHLSESNQIIAGGLTAMTLLGCALFFVNNRDS
;
A
#
# COMPACT_ATOMS: atom_id res chain seq x y z
N MET A 1 -25.36 19.73 0.99
CA MET A 1 -24.91 18.37 0.66
C MET A 1 -23.65 18.07 1.47
N ALA A 2 -23.80 17.67 2.73
CA ALA A 2 -22.69 17.16 3.51
C ALA A 2 -22.38 15.76 2.95
N SER A 3 -21.27 15.61 2.24
CA SER A 3 -20.79 14.28 1.87
C SER A 3 -20.52 13.54 3.17
N ASN A 4 -21.29 12.47 3.42
CA ASN A 4 -20.95 11.48 4.43
C ASN A 4 -19.64 10.83 3.98
N VAL A 5 -18.51 11.41 4.38
CA VAL A 5 -17.20 10.88 4.03
C VAL A 5 -17.00 9.61 4.85
N ASN A 6 -17.20 8.46 4.21
CA ASN A 6 -17.01 7.18 4.85
C ASN A 6 -15.51 7.03 5.18
N PRO A 7 -15.10 6.92 6.46
CA PRO A 7 -13.69 6.87 6.85
C PRO A 7 -12.94 5.71 6.20
N ALA A 8 -13.63 4.60 5.90
CA ALA A 8 -13.08 3.48 5.15
C ALA A 8 -12.66 3.88 3.72
N ALA A 9 -13.46 4.71 3.05
CA ALA A 9 -13.18 5.17 1.70
C ALA A 9 -11.96 6.09 1.67
N ILE A 10 -11.78 6.95 2.68
CA ILE A 10 -10.59 7.81 2.80
C ILE A 10 -9.32 6.96 2.95
N ILE A 11 -9.34 5.95 3.82
CA ILE A 11 -8.16 5.11 4.05
C ILE A 11 -7.84 4.29 2.80
N LYS A 12 -8.85 3.78 2.09
CA LYS A 12 -8.67 3.06 0.82
C LYS A 12 -8.05 3.94 -0.26
N THR A 13 -8.51 5.18 -0.42
CA THR A 13 -7.93 6.10 -1.42
C THR A 13 -6.51 6.52 -1.06
N LEU A 14 -6.25 6.82 0.22
CA LEU A 14 -4.88 7.08 0.70
C LEU A 14 -3.96 5.89 0.47
N LEU A 15 -4.41 4.67 0.80
CA LEU A 15 -3.62 3.46 0.56
C LEU A 15 -3.33 3.29 -0.93
N ALA A 16 -4.34 3.40 -1.79
CA ALA A 16 -4.18 3.27 -3.24
C ALA A 16 -3.21 4.31 -3.82
N LEU A 17 -3.31 5.57 -3.39
CA LEU A 17 -2.37 6.63 -3.79
C LEU A 17 -0.94 6.31 -3.35
N THR A 18 -0.78 5.82 -2.13
CA THR A 18 0.54 5.45 -1.59
C THR A 18 1.13 4.26 -2.38
N ILE A 19 0.32 3.26 -2.70
CA ILE A 19 0.72 2.14 -3.55
C ILE A 19 1.17 2.65 -4.93
N CYS A 20 0.37 3.50 -5.58
CA CYS A 20 0.70 4.06 -6.89
C CYS A 20 2.01 4.86 -6.86
N ALA A 21 2.17 5.77 -5.90
CA ALA A 21 3.38 6.57 -5.76
C ALA A 21 4.62 5.69 -5.54
N ASN A 22 4.54 4.70 -4.65
CA ASN A 22 5.65 3.81 -4.34
C ASN A 22 5.98 2.87 -5.51
N CYS A 23 4.97 2.39 -6.25
CA CYS A 23 5.17 1.55 -7.43
C CYS A 23 5.79 2.34 -8.59
N ILE A 24 5.33 3.56 -8.86
CA ILE A 24 5.91 4.42 -9.89
C ILE A 24 7.37 4.74 -9.54
N TYR A 25 7.63 5.12 -8.29
CA TYR A 25 8.99 5.38 -7.82
C TYR A 25 9.89 4.14 -7.96
N GLY A 26 9.40 2.97 -7.54
CA GLY A 26 10.11 1.70 -7.69
C GLY A 26 10.40 1.33 -9.15
N ILE A 27 9.46 1.58 -10.07
CA ILE A 27 9.66 1.37 -11.51
C ILE A 27 10.74 2.30 -12.06
N VAL A 28 10.78 3.56 -11.62
CA VAL A 28 11.79 4.53 -12.06
C VAL A 28 13.19 4.14 -11.59
N ILE A 29 13.34 3.64 -10.36
CA ILE A 29 14.64 3.31 -9.76
C ILE A 29 15.14 1.91 -10.15
N PHE A 30 14.28 0.90 -10.07
CA PHE A 30 14.66 -0.51 -10.28
C PHE A 30 14.22 -1.07 -11.64
N GLY A 31 13.48 -0.29 -12.43
CA GLY A 31 12.94 -0.72 -13.72
C GLY A 31 11.58 -1.41 -13.62
N LEU A 32 11.02 -1.71 -14.80
CA LEU A 32 9.77 -2.46 -14.93
C LEU A 32 9.94 -3.88 -14.41
N SER A 33 9.23 -4.20 -13.33
CA SER A 33 9.18 -5.53 -12.74
C SER A 33 7.74 -5.95 -12.48
N LEU A 34 7.55 -7.26 -12.32
CA LEU A 34 6.22 -7.87 -12.16
C LEU A 34 5.56 -7.44 -10.84
N TRP A 35 6.35 -7.20 -9.78
CA TRP A 35 5.87 -6.81 -8.46
C TRP A 35 5.17 -5.43 -8.44
N PRO A 36 5.81 -4.31 -8.84
CA PRO A 36 5.13 -3.02 -8.94
C PRO A 36 3.88 -3.06 -9.82
N LEU A 37 3.88 -3.82 -10.91
CA LEU A 37 2.70 -3.99 -11.76
C LEU A 37 1.55 -4.66 -11.00
N THR A 38 1.82 -5.75 -10.27
CA THR A 38 0.79 -6.42 -9.45
C THR A 38 0.22 -5.50 -8.38
N PHE A 39 1.07 -4.74 -7.67
CA PHE A 39 0.61 -3.76 -6.69
C PHE A 39 -0.19 -2.61 -7.32
N LEU A 40 0.19 -2.15 -8.51
CA LEU A 40 -0.56 -1.15 -9.26
C LEU A 40 -1.96 -1.66 -9.65
N THR A 41 -2.07 -2.91 -10.10
CA THR A 41 -3.37 -3.53 -10.38
C THR A 41 -4.23 -3.67 -9.13
N ALA A 42 -3.63 -3.99 -7.98
CA ALA A 42 -4.32 -4.02 -6.70
C ALA A 42 -4.83 -2.62 -6.29
N ALA A 43 -4.04 -1.57 -6.50
CA ALA A 43 -4.45 -0.19 -6.23
C ALA A 43 -5.63 0.25 -7.10
N LEU A 44 -5.62 -0.08 -8.40
CA LEU A 44 -6.73 0.17 -9.30
C LEU A 44 -8.00 -0.57 -8.88
N LEU A 45 -7.88 -1.81 -8.40
CA LEU A 45 -9.02 -2.58 -7.90
C LEU A 45 -9.59 -1.95 -6.62
N ILE A 46 -8.74 -1.50 -5.70
CA ILE A 46 -9.16 -0.78 -4.48
C ILE A 46 -9.89 0.53 -4.84
N LEU A 47 -9.41 1.27 -5.83
CA LEU A 47 -10.11 2.47 -6.32
C LEU A 47 -11.43 2.12 -7.02
N GLY A 48 -11.44 1.03 -7.79
CA GLY A 48 -12.65 0.53 -8.44
C GLY A 48 -13.74 0.14 -7.44
N SER A 49 -13.38 -0.35 -6.25
CA SER A 49 -14.37 -0.72 -5.23
C SER A 49 -15.15 0.48 -4.68
N LEU A 50 -14.65 1.71 -4.83
CA LEU A 50 -15.42 2.92 -4.48
C LEU A 50 -16.61 3.15 -5.41
N ALA A 51 -16.54 2.71 -6.66
CA ALA A 51 -17.62 2.81 -7.62
C ALA A 51 -18.57 1.60 -7.57
N TRP A 52 -18.04 0.42 -7.20
CA TRP A 52 -18.80 -0.83 -7.12
C TRP A 52 -18.74 -1.46 -5.71
N PRO A 53 -19.80 -1.30 -4.89
CA PRO A 53 -19.81 -1.82 -3.51
C PRO A 53 -19.77 -3.35 -3.44
N THR A 54 -20.15 -4.05 -4.51
CA THR A 54 -20.02 -5.51 -4.61
C THR A 54 -18.57 -5.99 -4.58
N LEU A 55 -17.61 -5.15 -4.97
CA LEU A 55 -16.19 -5.48 -4.92
C LEU A 55 -15.53 -5.10 -3.58
N ASP A 56 -16.28 -4.48 -2.66
CA ASP A 56 -15.69 -3.86 -1.47
C ASP A 56 -15.08 -4.88 -0.51
N ALA A 57 -15.73 -6.03 -0.34
CA ALA A 57 -15.20 -7.15 0.44
C ALA A 57 -13.87 -7.66 -0.14
N LEU A 58 -13.79 -7.80 -1.46
CA LEU A 58 -12.58 -8.27 -2.15
C LEU A 58 -11.46 -7.22 -2.05
N ALA A 59 -11.77 -5.95 -2.30
CA ALA A 59 -10.83 -4.84 -2.14
C ALA A 59 -10.30 -4.72 -0.71
N MET A 60 -11.15 -4.92 0.31
CA MET A 60 -10.73 -4.97 1.71
C MET A 60 -9.74 -6.10 1.97
N THR A 61 -10.00 -7.31 1.48
CA THR A 61 -9.05 -8.42 1.64
C THR A 61 -7.72 -8.14 0.93
N ILE A 62 -7.76 -7.59 -0.28
CA ILE A 62 -6.55 -7.23 -1.03
C ILE A 62 -5.77 -6.14 -0.30
N ALA A 63 -6.43 -5.06 0.13
CA ALA A 63 -5.78 -3.96 0.85
C ALA A 63 -5.08 -4.45 2.13
N ARG A 64 -5.72 -5.36 2.87
CA ARG A 64 -5.14 -6.01 4.05
C ARG A 64 -3.92 -6.86 3.70
N THR A 65 -4.00 -7.68 2.65
CA THR A 65 -2.85 -8.46 2.18
C THR A 65 -1.70 -7.57 1.73
N VAL A 66 -1.97 -6.46 1.05
CA VAL A 66 -0.96 -5.49 0.63
C VAL A 66 -0.27 -4.85 1.84
N GLY A 67 -1.02 -4.55 2.90
CA GLY A 67 -0.44 -4.08 4.17
C GLY A 67 0.53 -5.09 4.78
N VAL A 68 0.16 -6.37 4.82
CA VAL A 68 1.04 -7.46 5.33
C VAL A 68 2.26 -7.65 4.42
N LEU A 69 2.08 -7.65 3.10
CA LEU A 69 3.16 -7.73 2.12
C LEU A 69 4.13 -6.53 2.24
N ALA A 70 3.62 -5.32 2.48
CA ALA A 70 4.43 -4.14 2.68
C ALA A 70 5.26 -4.24 3.97
N LEU A 71 4.69 -4.80 5.04
CA LEU A 71 5.39 -5.05 6.30
C LEU A 71 6.51 -6.08 6.12
N ILE A 72 6.24 -7.18 5.42
CA ILE A 72 7.26 -8.18 5.05
C ILE A 72 8.35 -7.52 4.21
N GLY A 73 7.98 -6.72 3.20
CA GLY A 73 8.92 -5.98 2.36
C GLY A 73 9.81 -5.03 3.16
N LEU A 74 9.24 -4.34 4.14
CA LEU A 74 9.98 -3.44 5.05
C LEU A 74 10.95 -4.22 5.94
N MET A 75 10.54 -5.37 6.49
CA MET A 75 11.45 -6.24 7.24
C MET A 75 12.60 -6.75 6.38
N LEU A 76 12.32 -7.15 5.14
CA LEU A 76 13.35 -7.58 4.20
C LEU A 76 14.29 -6.45 3.83
N LEU A 77 13.79 -5.22 3.65
CA LEU A 77 14.61 -4.05 3.37
C LEU A 77 15.53 -3.72 4.56
N MET A 78 15.01 -3.78 5.78
CA MET A 78 15.80 -3.57 7.00
C MET A 78 16.83 -4.68 7.19
N LEU A 79 16.46 -5.93 6.95
CA LEU A 79 17.40 -7.06 6.96
C LEU A 79 18.51 -6.85 5.93
N ALA A 80 18.17 -6.47 4.70
CA ALA A 80 19.14 -6.15 3.66
C ALA A 80 20.08 -5.00 4.07
N ALA A 81 19.56 -3.96 4.75
CA ALA A 81 20.36 -2.87 5.28
C ALA A 81 21.36 -3.34 6.35
N THR A 82 20.92 -4.21 7.27
CA THR A 82 21.79 -4.76 8.32
C THR A 82 22.86 -5.71 7.77
N VAL A 83 22.51 -6.56 6.79
CA VAL A 83 23.46 -7.49 6.15
C VAL A 83 24.45 -6.76 5.24
N GLY A 84 24.02 -5.69 4.59
CA GLY A 84 24.88 -4.83 3.77
C GLY A 84 25.88 -3.99 4.58
N GLY A 85 25.82 -4.00 5.92
CA GLY A 85 26.74 -3.25 6.80
C GLY A 85 26.56 -1.73 6.76
N SER A 86 25.62 -1.22 5.96
CA SER A 86 25.32 0.19 5.82
C SER A 86 24.03 0.53 6.58
N PHE A 87 24.15 0.97 7.83
CA PHE A 87 23.05 1.68 8.51
C PHE A 87 22.71 3.01 7.80
N HIS A 88 23.55 3.43 6.85
CA HIS A 88 23.26 4.51 5.91
C HIS A 88 22.54 3.94 4.67
N LEU A 89 21.21 3.91 4.72
CA LEU A 89 20.40 3.59 3.54
C LEU A 89 20.63 4.64 2.45
N SER A 90 20.77 4.20 1.19
CA SER A 90 20.75 5.11 0.04
C SER A 90 19.45 5.92 0.03
N GLU A 91 19.52 7.14 -0.51
CA GLU A 91 18.37 8.07 -0.54
C GLU A 91 17.12 7.42 -1.15
N SER A 92 17.28 6.61 -2.20
CA SER A 92 16.18 5.85 -2.81
C SER A 92 15.57 4.81 -1.87
N ASN A 93 16.39 4.06 -1.13
CA ASN A 93 15.89 3.07 -0.19
C ASN A 93 15.17 3.71 1.00
N GLN A 94 15.53 4.92 1.41
CA GLN A 94 14.80 5.66 2.44
C GLN A 94 13.41 6.04 1.97
N ILE A 95 13.27 6.50 0.73
CA ILE A 95 11.97 6.83 0.13
C ILE A 95 11.08 5.58 0.04
N ILE A 96 11.64 4.45 -0.41
CA ILE A 96 10.92 3.17 -0.49
C ILE A 96 10.54 2.66 0.91
N ALA A 97 11.43 2.76 1.89
CA ALA A 97 11.15 2.40 3.27
C ALA A 97 9.99 3.25 3.83
N GLY A 98 9.99 4.56 3.57
CA GLY A 98 8.90 5.47 3.93
C GLY A 98 7.58 5.07 3.28
N GLY A 99 7.60 4.78 1.97
CA GLY A 99 6.44 4.30 1.23
C GLY A 99 5.88 2.98 1.78
N LEU A 100 6.75 2.00 2.04
CA LEU A 100 6.38 0.71 2.64
C LEU A 100 5.82 0.87 4.06
N THR A 101 6.38 1.79 4.85
CA THR A 101 5.86 2.13 6.19
C THR A 101 4.45 2.69 6.09
N ALA A 102 4.22 3.64 5.19
CA ALA A 102 2.90 4.23 4.98
C ALA A 102 1.89 3.19 4.48
N MET A 103 2.27 2.34 3.51
CA MET A 103 1.43 1.24 3.02
C MET A 103 1.10 0.24 4.13
N THR A 104 2.06 -0.06 5.00
CA THR A 104 1.86 -0.94 6.16
C THR A 104 0.87 -0.33 7.14
N LEU A 105 1.07 0.94 7.54
CA LEU A 105 0.18 1.62 8.49
C LEU A 105 -1.25 1.73 7.95
N LEU A 106 -1.41 2.13 6.68
CA LEU A 106 -2.74 2.27 6.05
C LEU A 106 -3.41 0.91 5.81
N GLY A 107 -2.67 -0.09 5.36
CA GLY A 107 -3.18 -1.45 5.16
C GLY A 107 -3.56 -2.13 6.47
N CYS A 108 -2.76 -1.95 7.52
CA CYS A 108 -3.08 -2.42 8.88
C CYS A 108 -4.26 -1.64 9.49
N ALA A 109 -4.38 -0.34 9.25
CA ALA A 109 -5.53 0.44 9.72
C ALA A 109 -6.86 -0.11 9.19
N LEU A 110 -6.89 -0.66 7.97
CA LEU A 110 -8.07 -1.33 7.39
C LEU A 110 -8.45 -2.67 8.06
N PHE A 111 -7.60 -3.24 8.94
CA PHE A 111 -8.03 -4.33 9.82
C PHE A 111 -8.91 -3.83 10.97
N PHE A 112 -8.68 -2.61 11.45
CA PHE A 112 -9.42 -2.01 12.56
C PHE A 112 -10.71 -1.30 12.12
N VAL A 113 -10.81 -0.92 10.85
CA VAL A 113 -12.05 -0.39 10.27
C VAL A 113 -13.04 -1.53 10.05
N ASN A 114 -14.14 -1.49 10.81
CA ASN A 114 -15.16 -2.53 10.82
C ASN A 114 -16.07 -2.43 9.57
N ASN A 115 -16.42 -3.57 8.97
CA ASN A 115 -17.24 -3.70 7.75
C ASN A 115 -18.73 -3.32 7.96
N ARG A 116 -19.05 -2.43 8.90
CA ARG A 116 -20.45 -2.14 9.28
C ARG A 116 -21.19 -1.17 8.33
N ASP A 117 -20.50 -0.63 7.33
CA ASP A 117 -21.06 0.36 6.41
C ASP A 117 -21.15 -0.15 4.95
N SER A 118 -21.47 -1.44 4.76
CA SER A 118 -21.95 -1.97 3.47
C SER A 118 -23.46 -2.16 3.48
#